data_AF-A0A9D7S3D4-F1
#
_entry.id   AF-A0A9D7S3D4-F1
#
_cell.length_a   1.000
_cell.length_b   1.000
_cell.length_c   1.000
_cell.angle_alpha   90.00
_cell.angle_beta   90.00
_cell.angle_gamma   90.00
#
_symmetry.space_group_name_H-M   'P 1'
#
loop_
_entity.id
_entity.type
_entity.pdbx_description
1 polymer ?
#
loop_
_entity_poly.entity_id
_entity_poly.type
_entity_poly.pdbx_seq_one_letter_code
_entity_poly.pdbx_strand_id
1 'polypeptide(L)'
;MNGTRVCALALLALLLLRLVWHAVVHAPVTGMASGVATLLLPLLPFVAAWAFKLRGMWIYAGIGVWVYLCHGGMEAVANPAERAWALAEVALAALYFAGLWLRTREARVQPL
;
A
#
# COMPACT_ATOMS: atom_id res chain seq x y z
N MET A 1 -12.74 -16.20 -3.82
CA MET A 1 -12.62 -15.01 -2.95
C MET A 1 -12.79 -13.78 -3.83
N ASN A 2 -13.74 -12.88 -3.55
CA ASN A 2 -13.95 -11.67 -4.37
C ASN A 2 -12.66 -10.84 -4.42
N GLY A 3 -12.22 -10.43 -5.62
CA GLY A 3 -10.98 -9.67 -5.80
C GLY A 3 -10.92 -8.39 -4.95
N THR A 4 -12.07 -7.73 -4.74
CA THR A 4 -12.22 -6.56 -3.85
C THR A 4 -11.79 -6.85 -2.40
N ARG A 5 -12.11 -8.04 -1.86
CA ARG A 5 -11.71 -8.41 -0.49
C ARG A 5 -10.22 -8.62 -0.39
N VAL A 6 -9.59 -9.20 -1.42
CA VAL A 6 -8.14 -9.38 -1.49
C VAL A 6 -7.44 -8.02 -1.50
N CYS A 7 -7.90 -7.08 -2.32
CA CYS A 7 -7.36 -5.71 -2.34
C CYS A 7 -7.50 -5.01 -0.99
N ALA A 8 -8.68 -5.09 -0.36
CA ALA A 8 -8.92 -4.45 0.93
C ALA A 8 -8.01 -5.00 2.04
N LEU A 9 -7.88 -6.33 2.11
CA LEU A 9 -7.02 -6.99 3.10
C LEU A 9 -5.55 -6.67 2.87
N ALA A 10 -5.09 -6.65 1.62
CA ALA A 10 -3.71 -6.30 1.29
C ALA A 10 -3.37 -4.85 1.65
N LEU A 11 -4.28 -3.89 1.39
CA LEU A 11 -4.11 -2.50 1.80
C LEU A 11 -4.08 -2.36 3.32
N LEU A 12 -5.01 -3.00 4.01
CA LEU A 12 -5.09 -2.94 5.47
C LEU A 12 -3.85 -3.57 6.11
N ALA A 13 -3.37 -4.69 5.57
CA ALA A 13 -2.12 -5.31 6.01
C ALA A 13 -0.90 -4.42 5.74
N LEU A 14 -0.82 -3.72 4.60
CA LEU A 14 0.25 -2.76 4.31
C LEU A 14 0.27 -1.62 5.32
N LEU A 15 -0.90 -1.06 5.63
CA LEU A 15 -1.02 0.01 6.62
C LEU A 15 -0.60 -0.46 8.01
N LEU A 16 -1.04 -1.65 8.42
CA LEU A 16 -0.64 -2.24 9.70
C LEU A 16 0.86 -2.54 9.75
N LEU A 17 1.43 -3.12 8.68
CA LEU A 17 2.86 -3.38 8.58
C LEU A 17 3.66 -2.09 8.78
N ARG A 18 3.22 -0.99 8.15
CA ARG A 18 3.87 0.32 8.28
C ARG A 18 3.76 0.88 9.68
N LEU A 19 2.60 0.75 10.33
CA LEU A 19 2.40 1.20 11.71
C LEU A 19 3.27 0.41 12.69
N VAL A 20 3.33 -0.92 12.54
CA VAL A 20 4.16 -1.79 13.39
C VAL A 20 5.63 -1.47 13.19
N TRP A 21 6.08 -1.35 11.94
CA TRP A 21 7.45 -0.96 11.64
C TRP A 21 7.83 0.38 12.26
N HIS A 22 6.96 1.39 12.14
CA HIS A 22 7.22 2.69 12.73
C HIS A 22 7.24 2.64 14.27
N ALA A 23 6.37 1.84 14.89
CA ALA A 23 6.32 1.70 16.35
C ALA A 23 7.55 0.96 16.91
N VAL A 24 8.06 -0.04 16.20
CA VAL A 24 9.14 -0.92 16.67
C VAL A 24 10.53 -0.41 16.29
N VAL A 25 10.68 0.09 15.07
CA VAL A 25 11.99 0.37 14.48
C VAL A 25 12.33 1.87 14.50
N HIS A 26 11.33 2.73 14.32
CA HIS A 26 11.49 4.18 14.27
C HIS A 26 10.69 4.86 15.40
N ALA A 27 11.10 4.64 16.65
CA ALA A 27 10.63 5.47 17.76
C ALA A 27 10.87 6.95 17.41
N PRO A 28 9.90 7.86 17.62
CA PRO A 28 9.92 9.18 17.01
C PRO A 28 11.09 10.03 17.53
N VAL A 29 12.18 10.09 16.76
CA VAL A 29 13.31 11.01 17.01
C VAL A 29 13.00 12.41 16.47
N THR A 30 11.90 12.56 15.70
CA THR A 30 11.37 13.85 15.24
C THR A 30 9.91 13.97 15.67
N GLY A 31 9.48 15.17 16.07
CA GLY A 31 8.18 15.41 16.70
C GLY A 31 7.00 14.83 15.92
N MET A 32 5.92 14.48 16.65
CA MET A 32 4.74 13.75 16.14
C MET A 32 4.25 14.17 14.74
N ALA A 33 4.35 15.45 14.40
CA ALA A 33 3.94 15.99 13.11
C ALA A 33 4.76 15.48 11.90
N SER A 34 6.08 15.32 12.02
CA SER A 34 6.92 14.86 10.90
C SER A 34 6.76 13.36 10.66
N GLY A 35 6.65 12.56 11.73
CA GLY A 35 6.34 11.13 11.63
C GLY A 35 4.97 10.86 11.03
N VAL A 36 3.96 11.65 11.40
CA VAL A 36 2.63 11.59 10.79
C VAL A 36 2.68 12.02 9.32
N ALA A 37 3.44 13.06 8.96
CA ALA A 37 3.55 13.49 7.56
C ALA A 37 4.20 12.43 6.65
N THR A 38 5.26 11.74 7.11
CA THR A 38 5.87 10.63 6.35
C THR A 38 4.98 9.38 6.33
N LEU A 39 4.19 9.12 7.39
CA LEU A 39 3.16 8.07 7.42
C LEU A 39 2.00 8.35 6.43
N LEU A 40 1.64 9.62 6.26
CA LEU A 40 0.52 10.05 5.41
C LEU A 40 0.94 10.33 3.96
N LEU A 41 2.23 10.51 3.69
CA LEU A 41 2.75 10.75 2.34
C LEU A 41 2.30 9.68 1.32
N PRO A 42 2.26 8.38 1.65
CA PRO A 42 1.76 7.33 0.74
C PRO A 42 0.24 7.31 0.61
N LEU A 43 -0.48 8.06 1.45
CA LEU A 43 -1.93 8.28 1.36
C LEU A 43 -2.27 9.53 0.52
N LEU A 44 -1.30 10.33 0.08
CA LEU A 44 -1.51 11.42 -0.88
C LEU A 44 -2.26 11.01 -2.15
N PRO A 45 -1.99 9.83 -2.77
CA PRO A 45 -2.76 9.37 -3.92
C PRO A 45 -4.24 9.18 -3.60
N PHE A 46 -4.57 8.78 -2.36
CA PHE A 46 -5.95 8.63 -1.88
C PHE A 46 -6.62 9.98 -1.63
N VAL A 47 -5.91 10.92 -0.99
CA VAL A 47 -6.41 12.29 -0.76
C VAL A 47 -6.62 13.00 -2.11
N ALA A 48 -5.69 12.86 -3.05
CA ALA A 48 -5.83 13.38 -4.40
C ALA A 48 -7.04 12.74 -5.12
N ALA A 49 -7.17 11.41 -5.06
CA ALA A 49 -8.32 10.71 -5.65
C ALA A 49 -9.67 11.21 -5.13
N TRP A 50 -9.74 11.46 -3.82
CA TRP A 50 -10.93 11.96 -3.16
C TRP A 50 -11.19 13.43 -3.51
N ALA A 51 -10.18 14.30 -3.45
CA ALA A 51 -10.27 15.72 -3.77
C ALA A 51 -10.74 15.96 -5.22
N PHE A 52 -10.30 15.12 -6.16
CA PHE A 52 -10.65 15.23 -7.57
C PHE A 52 -11.89 14.39 -7.98
N LYS A 53 -12.61 13.76 -7.03
CA LYS A 53 -13.80 12.91 -7.28
C LYS A 53 -13.58 11.86 -8.38
N LEU A 54 -12.40 11.27 -8.45
CA LEU A 54 -12.03 10.38 -9.54
C LEU A 54 -12.73 9.00 -9.36
N ARG A 55 -13.44 8.53 -10.39
CA ARG A 55 -14.32 7.33 -10.40
C ARG A 55 -13.57 5.98 -10.33
N GLY A 56 -12.48 5.88 -9.56
CA GLY A 56 -11.62 4.70 -9.55
C GLY A 56 -10.76 4.57 -8.31
N MET A 57 -11.35 4.60 -7.11
CA MET A 57 -10.62 4.52 -5.82
C MET A 57 -9.56 3.40 -5.77
N TRP A 58 -9.86 2.22 -6.34
CA TRP A 58 -8.91 1.10 -6.42
C TRP A 58 -7.72 1.33 -7.37
N ILE A 59 -7.85 2.20 -8.36
CA ILE A 59 -6.75 2.59 -9.25
C ILE A 59 -5.77 3.47 -8.47
N TYR A 60 -6.27 4.45 -7.70
CA TYR A 60 -5.42 5.31 -6.86
C TYR A 60 -4.79 4.58 -5.69
N ALA A 61 -5.54 3.67 -5.07
CA ALA A 61 -4.97 2.73 -4.13
C ALA A 61 -3.86 1.90 -4.76
N GLY A 62 -4.02 1.47 -6.02
CA GLY A 62 -2.98 0.82 -6.79
C GLY A 62 -1.74 1.69 -7.02
N ILE A 63 -1.89 2.99 -7.25
CA ILE A 63 -0.76 3.92 -7.35
C ILE A 63 0.00 3.98 -6.01
N GLY A 64 -0.70 4.14 -4.89
CA GLY A 64 -0.06 4.13 -3.57
C GLY A 64 0.67 2.82 -3.27
N VAL A 65 0.03 1.69 -3.58
CA VAL A 65 0.64 0.36 -3.44
C VAL A 65 1.84 0.17 -4.37
N TRP A 66 1.81 0.75 -5.58
CA TRP A 66 2.96 0.73 -6.50
C TRP A 66 4.17 1.43 -5.88
N VAL A 67 3.97 2.58 -5.23
CA VAL A 67 5.05 3.30 -4.56
C VAL A 67 5.68 2.43 -3.48
N TYR A 68 4.87 1.72 -2.67
CA TYR A 68 5.37 0.77 -1.68
C TYR A 68 6.07 -0.44 -2.30
N LEU A 69 5.61 -0.94 -3.45
CA LEU A 69 6.32 -2.01 -4.17
C LEU A 69 7.73 -1.57 -4.58
N CYS A 70 7.87 -0.37 -5.14
CA CYS A 70 9.16 0.18 -5.52
C CYS A 70 10.05 0.47 -4.29
N HIS A 71 9.48 1.06 -3.25
CA HIS A 71 10.17 1.36 -2.00
C HIS A 71 10.69 0.08 -1.32
N GLY A 72 9.82 -0.91 -1.08
CA GLY A 72 10.22 -2.20 -0.52
C GLY A 72 11.24 -2.93 -1.40
N GLY A 73 11.14 -2.82 -2.73
CA GLY A 73 12.15 -3.38 -3.63
C GLY A 73 13.53 -2.75 -3.47
N MET A 74 13.60 -1.42 -3.33
CA MET A 74 14.85 -0.70 -3.10
C MET A 74 15.44 -1.01 -1.72
N GLU A 75 14.62 -0.95 -0.67
CA GLU A 75 15.07 -1.19 0.72
C GLU A 75 15.52 -2.63 0.95
N ALA A 76 14.86 -3.61 0.31
CA ALA A 76 15.27 -5.01 0.42
C ALA A 76 16.72 -5.23 -0.07
N VAL A 77 17.18 -4.46 -1.05
CA VAL A 77 18.55 -4.52 -1.57
C VAL A 77 19.49 -3.64 -0.75
N ALA A 78 19.10 -2.39 -0.50
CA ALA A 78 19.96 -1.36 0.08
C ALA A 78 20.24 -1.56 1.57
N ASN A 79 19.28 -2.10 2.34
CA ASN A 79 19.39 -2.16 3.79
C ASN A 79 19.12 -3.58 4.33
N PRO A 80 20.17 -4.34 4.69
CA PRO A 80 20.02 -5.70 5.21
C PRO A 80 19.19 -5.80 6.49
N ALA A 81 19.20 -4.77 7.35
CA ALA A 81 18.45 -4.75 8.60
C ALA A 81 16.93 -4.62 8.37
N GLU A 82 16.54 -3.90 7.31
CA GLU A 82 15.13 -3.65 6.97
C GLU A 82 14.57 -4.64 5.96
N ARG A 83 15.42 -5.53 5.43
CA ARG A 83 15.09 -6.43 4.32
C ARG A 83 13.83 -7.27 4.56
N ALA A 84 13.62 -7.77 5.78
CA ALA A 84 12.44 -8.57 6.10
C ALA A 84 11.14 -7.77 5.99
N TRP A 85 11.13 -6.52 6.47
CA TRP A 85 9.99 -5.60 6.37
C TRP A 85 9.73 -5.20 4.92
N ALA A 86 10.81 -4.89 4.19
CA ALA A 86 10.76 -4.50 2.79
C ALA A 86 10.22 -5.63 1.90
N LEU A 87 10.61 -6.88 2.14
CA LEU A 87 10.07 -8.04 1.44
C LEU A 87 8.59 -8.29 1.78
N ALA A 88 8.17 -8.08 3.03
CA ALA A 88 6.77 -8.16 3.41
C ALA A 88 5.93 -7.10 2.70
N GLU A 89 6.45 -5.87 2.57
CA GLU A 89 5.83 -4.78 1.82
C GLU A 89 5.65 -5.14 0.34
N VAL A 90 6.69 -5.67 -0.30
CA VAL A 90 6.65 -6.19 -1.68
C VAL A 90 5.60 -7.29 -1.84
N ALA A 91 5.56 -8.26 -0.91
CA ALA A 91 4.62 -9.37 -0.96
C ALA A 91 3.16 -8.90 -0.85
N LEU A 92 2.87 -7.98 0.08
CA LEU A 92 1.52 -7.43 0.24
C LEU A 92 1.10 -6.56 -0.95
N ALA A 93 2.04 -5.80 -1.53
CA ALA A 93 1.78 -5.04 -2.75
C ALA A 93 1.49 -5.95 -3.94
N ALA A 94 2.21 -7.05 -4.09
CA ALA A 94 1.93 -8.05 -5.12
C ALA A 94 0.54 -8.69 -4.94
N LEU A 95 0.16 -9.01 -3.69
CA LEU A 95 -1.17 -9.53 -3.36
C LEU A 95 -2.29 -8.54 -3.71
N TYR A 96 -2.07 -7.25 -3.49
CA TYR A 96 -3.03 -6.22 -3.90
C TYR A 96 -3.25 -6.22 -5.42
N PHE A 97 -2.18 -6.24 -6.21
CA PHE A 97 -2.29 -6.27 -7.68
C PHE A 97 -2.91 -7.56 -8.19
N ALA A 98 -2.63 -8.70 -7.54
CA ALA A 98 -3.33 -9.95 -7.82
C ALA A 98 -4.84 -9.85 -7.54
N GLY A 99 -5.23 -9.24 -6.42
CA GLY A 99 -6.64 -8.96 -6.10
C GLY A 99 -7.30 -8.03 -7.12
N LEU A 100 -6.57 -7.00 -7.59
CA LEU A 100 -7.07 -6.06 -8.59
C LEU A 100 -7.26 -6.73 -9.95
N TRP A 101 -6.35 -7.64 -10.31
CA TRP A 101 -6.47 -8.46 -11.50
C TRP A 101 -7.70 -9.38 -11.42
N LEU A 102 -7.91 -10.07 -10.30
CA LEU A 102 -9.11 -10.90 -10.09
C LEU A 102 -10.40 -10.07 -10.23
N ARG A 103 -10.44 -8.90 -9.58
CA ARG A 103 -11.59 -7.98 -9.66
C ARG A 103 -11.86 -7.52 -11.10
N THR A 104 -10.82 -7.18 -11.86
CA THR A 104 -11.00 -6.74 -13.26
C THR A 104 -11.42 -7.89 -14.18
N ARG A 105 -11.03 -9.13 -13.89
CA ARG A 105 -11.53 -10.32 -14.60
C ARG A 105 -13.01 -10.56 -14.30
N GLU A 106 -13.42 -10.51 -13.04
CA GLU A 106 -14.83 -10.66 -12.62
C GLU A 106 -15.73 -9.64 -13.33
N ALA A 107 -15.31 -8.37 -13.38
CA ALA A 107 -16.05 -7.29 -14.05
C ALA A 107 -16.17 -7.45 -15.59
N ARG A 108 -15.29 -8.23 -16.23
CA ARG A 108 -15.37 -8.50 -17.68
C ARG A 108 -16.33 -9.64 -18.02
N VAL A 109 -16.55 -10.57 -17.09
CA VAL A 109 -17.40 -11.76 -17.30
C VAL A 109 -18.88 -11.44 -17.06
N GLN A 110 -19.18 -10.44 -16.24
CA GLN A 110 -20.53 -9.90 -16.04
C GLN A 110 -20.59 -8.46 -16.56
N PRO A 111 -20.68 -8.25 -17.89
CA PRO A 111 -21.07 -6.94 -18.40
C PRO A 111 -22.51 -6.67 -17.94
N LEU A 112 -22.72 -5.49 -17.35
CA LEU A 112 -24.03 -4.97 -16.96
C LEU A 112 -25.01 -4.96 -18.14
#